data_AF-A0A2C7A6B3-F1
#
_entry.id   AF-A0A2C7A6B3-F1
#
_cell.length_a   1.000
_cell.length_b   1.000
_cell.length_c   1.000
_cell.angle_alpha   90.00
_cell.angle_beta   90.00
_cell.angle_gamma   90.00
#
_symmetry.space_group_name_H-M   'P 1'
#
loop_
_entity.id
_entity.type
_entity.pdbx_description
1 polymer ?
#
loop_
_entity_poly.entity_id
_entity_poly.type
_entity_poly.pdbx_seq_one_letter_code
_entity_poly.pdbx_strand_id
1 'polypeptide(L)'
;MVCALCGRAAKGFGYTHQLRWGEFPSHRFCSMPCCEAGGALAQRSAGMIDKTPMEAQAIKDARRPLAEVLVELGLMAPFHDRSAAEIDRVIEACVDGFQASMRRQAAARDPFDDPIPF
;
A
#
# COMPACT_ATOMS: atom_id res chain seq x y z
N MET A 1 8.00 -10.90 -5.01
CA MET A 1 6.56 -10.80 -5.39
C MET A 1 5.84 -9.98 -4.32
N VAL A 2 4.93 -9.09 -4.69
CA VAL A 2 4.25 -8.15 -3.77
C VAL A 2 2.83 -8.61 -3.41
N CYS A 3 2.32 -8.10 -2.30
CA CYS A 3 0.94 -8.23 -1.90
C CYS A 3 0.03 -7.52 -2.91
N ALA A 4 -0.90 -8.26 -3.52
CA ALA A 4 -1.83 -7.72 -4.52
C ALA A 4 -2.78 -6.65 -3.94
N LEU A 5 -2.97 -6.63 -2.62
CA LEU A 5 -3.80 -5.64 -1.94
C LEU A 5 -2.99 -4.38 -1.53
N CYS A 6 -2.01 -4.53 -0.65
CA CYS A 6 -1.33 -3.39 -0.03
C CYS A 6 0.10 -3.11 -0.53
N GLY A 7 0.59 -3.86 -1.53
CA GLY A 7 1.91 -3.63 -2.14
C GLY A 7 3.13 -4.06 -1.30
N ARG A 8 2.97 -4.41 -0.03
CA ARG A 8 4.07 -4.94 0.83
C ARG A 8 4.59 -6.30 0.34
N ALA A 9 5.77 -6.72 0.81
CA ALA A 9 6.31 -8.04 0.52
C ALA A 9 5.31 -9.17 0.89
N ALA A 10 5.02 -10.06 -0.07
CA ALA A 10 4.13 -11.18 0.17
C ALA A 10 4.79 -12.22 1.11
N LYS A 11 3.99 -12.88 1.95
CA LYS A 11 4.47 -13.82 2.98
C LYS A 11 3.86 -15.23 2.82
N GLY A 12 3.52 -15.62 1.59
CA GLY A 12 3.08 -16.97 1.24
C GLY A 12 1.57 -17.16 1.06
N PHE A 13 0.75 -16.26 1.57
CA PHE A 13 -0.71 -16.28 1.37
C PHE A 13 -1.07 -16.03 -0.10
N GLY A 14 -2.14 -16.66 -0.61
CA GLY A 14 -2.54 -16.48 -2.00
C GLY A 14 -3.99 -16.83 -2.31
N TYR A 15 -4.44 -16.37 -3.47
CA TYR A 15 -5.80 -16.56 -3.99
C TYR A 15 -5.73 -16.82 -5.49
N THR A 16 -6.45 -17.83 -5.96
CA THR A 16 -6.72 -18.05 -7.39
C THR A 16 -8.22 -18.25 -7.54
N HIS A 17 -8.86 -17.43 -8.39
CA HIS A 17 -10.30 -17.45 -8.54
C HIS A 17 -10.77 -18.84 -9.00
N GLN A 18 -11.72 -19.42 -8.25
CA GLN A 18 -12.28 -20.76 -8.50
C GLN A 18 -11.23 -21.89 -8.62
N LEU A 19 -10.01 -21.67 -8.13
CA LEU A 19 -8.86 -22.59 -8.30
C LEU A 19 -8.52 -22.92 -9.76
N ARG A 20 -8.96 -22.10 -10.73
CA ARG A 20 -8.67 -22.29 -12.16
C ARG A 20 -7.38 -21.58 -12.54
N TRP A 21 -6.27 -22.26 -12.26
CA TRP A 21 -4.93 -21.79 -12.59
C TRP A 21 -4.78 -21.58 -14.11
N GLY A 22 -4.22 -20.43 -14.50
CA GLY A 22 -4.01 -20.06 -15.91
C GLY A 22 -5.19 -19.35 -16.57
N GLU A 23 -6.42 -19.51 -16.05
CA GLU A 23 -7.60 -18.78 -16.52
C GLU A 23 -7.76 -17.43 -15.79
N PHE A 24 -7.46 -17.40 -14.49
CA PHE A 24 -7.51 -16.19 -13.66
C PHE A 24 -6.14 -15.83 -13.07
N PRO A 25 -5.90 -14.54 -12.77
CA PRO A 25 -4.68 -14.13 -12.08
C PRO A 25 -4.55 -14.80 -10.71
N SER A 26 -3.33 -15.26 -10.41
CA SER A 26 -2.99 -15.76 -9.08
C SER A 26 -2.40 -14.62 -8.24
N HIS A 27 -3.10 -14.28 -7.15
CA HIS A 27 -2.71 -13.21 -6.25
C HIS A 27 -1.92 -13.75 -5.06
N ARG A 28 -0.95 -12.97 -4.57
CA ARG A 28 -0.24 -13.24 -3.30
C ARG A 28 -0.45 -12.10 -2.31
N PHE A 29 -0.34 -12.40 -1.01
CA PHE A 29 -0.61 -11.43 0.05
C PHE A 29 0.44 -11.47 1.17
N CYS A 30 0.58 -10.36 1.90
CA CYS A 30 1.54 -10.22 3.00
C CYS A 30 1.04 -10.77 4.34
N SER A 31 -0.26 -11.01 4.49
CA SER A 31 -0.92 -11.45 5.72
C SER A 31 -2.29 -12.06 5.43
N MET A 32 -2.86 -12.80 6.39
CA MET A 32 -4.23 -13.33 6.29
C MET A 32 -5.28 -12.23 6.06
N PRO A 33 -5.30 -11.09 6.79
CA PRO A 33 -6.26 -10.02 6.52
C PRO A 33 -6.19 -9.47 5.09
N CYS A 34 -4.98 -9.34 4.53
CA CYS A 34 -4.82 -8.95 3.13
C CYS A 34 -5.34 -10.02 2.16
N CYS A 35 -5.16 -11.30 2.50
CA CYS A 35 -5.66 -12.42 1.71
C CYS A 35 -7.19 -12.47 1.71
N GLU A 36 -7.81 -12.27 2.86
CA GLU A 36 -9.28 -12.24 3.01
C GLU A 36 -9.89 -11.06 2.25
N ALA A 37 -9.40 -9.85 2.49
CA ALA A 37 -9.90 -8.67 1.80
C ALA A 37 -9.65 -8.75 0.29
N GLY A 38 -8.43 -9.09 -0.13
CA GLY A 38 -8.09 -9.23 -1.55
C GLY A 38 -8.85 -10.35 -2.26
N GLY A 39 -9.05 -11.48 -1.59
CA GLY A 39 -9.86 -12.58 -2.09
C GLY A 39 -11.33 -12.20 -2.25
N ALA A 40 -11.90 -11.45 -1.30
CA ALA A 40 -13.27 -10.94 -1.40
C ALA A 40 -13.43 -9.92 -2.54
N LEU A 41 -12.44 -9.05 -2.77
CA LEU A 41 -12.41 -8.15 -3.93
C LEU A 41 -12.38 -8.92 -5.25
N ALA A 42 -11.46 -9.88 -5.36
CA ALA A 42 -11.33 -10.72 -6.55
C ALA A 42 -12.61 -11.53 -6.81
N GLN A 43 -13.26 -12.04 -5.76
CA GLN A 43 -14.49 -12.82 -5.90
C GLN A 43 -15.65 -11.99 -6.47
N ARG A 44 -15.76 -10.71 -6.10
CA ARG A 44 -16.78 -9.79 -6.63
C ARG A 44 -16.46 -9.25 -8.03
N SER A 45 -15.23 -9.44 -8.51
CA SER A 45 -14.72 -8.82 -9.74
C SER A 45 -14.15 -9.86 -10.72
N ALA A 46 -14.74 -11.06 -10.74
CA ALA A 46 -14.36 -12.16 -11.65
C ALA A 46 -12.84 -12.48 -11.66
N GLY A 47 -12.22 -12.47 -10.47
CA GLY A 47 -10.80 -12.77 -10.28
C GLY A 47 -9.85 -11.57 -10.39
N MET A 48 -10.33 -10.41 -10.84
CA MET A 48 -9.53 -9.19 -10.96
C MET A 48 -9.52 -8.39 -9.64
N ILE A 49 -8.41 -7.70 -9.35
CA ILE A 49 -8.34 -6.75 -8.23
C ILE A 49 -8.04 -5.38 -8.83
N ASP A 50 -9.07 -4.54 -8.94
CA ASP A 50 -8.91 -3.10 -9.12
C ASP A 50 -9.03 -2.43 -7.76
N LYS A 51 -7.92 -1.84 -7.30
CA LYS A 51 -7.82 -1.18 -6.01
C LYS A 51 -7.77 0.35 -6.14
N THR A 52 -7.84 0.91 -7.34
CA THR A 52 -7.69 2.35 -7.59
C THR A 52 -8.62 3.20 -6.70
N PRO A 53 -9.92 2.86 -6.56
CA PRO A 53 -10.81 3.63 -5.68
C PRO A 53 -10.45 3.49 -4.19
N MET A 54 -9.98 2.32 -3.77
CA MET A 54 -9.55 2.08 -2.40
C MET A 54 -8.26 2.83 -2.07
N GLU A 55 -7.32 2.90 -3.01
CA GLU A 55 -6.08 3.65 -2.85
C GLU A 55 -6.38 5.15 -2.71
N ALA A 56 -7.23 5.70 -3.59
CA ALA A 56 -7.64 7.09 -3.51
C ALA A 56 -8.34 7.43 -2.18
N GLN A 57 -9.13 6.50 -1.63
CA GLN A 57 -9.75 6.70 -0.32
C GLN A 57 -8.73 6.58 0.83
N ALA A 58 -7.81 5.62 0.76
CA ALA A 58 -6.77 5.43 1.78
C ALA A 58 -5.86 6.66 1.92
N ILE A 59 -5.54 7.35 0.82
CA ILE A 59 -4.80 8.63 0.86
C ILE A 59 -5.58 9.69 1.66
N LYS A 60 -6.88 9.82 1.42
CA LYS A 60 -7.73 10.77 2.16
C LYS A 60 -7.81 10.43 3.64
N ASP A 61 -7.97 9.15 3.96
CA ASP A 61 -8.05 8.66 5.34
C ASP A 61 -6.74 8.90 6.11
N ALA A 62 -5.59 8.88 5.41
CA ALA A 62 -4.27 9.14 5.99
C ALA A 62 -4.00 10.63 6.33
N ARG A 63 -4.85 11.57 5.88
CA ARG A 63 -4.68 13.01 6.19
C ARG A 63 -4.75 13.30 7.69
N ARG A 64 -5.69 12.66 8.40
CA ARG A 64 -5.85 12.85 9.85
C ARG A 64 -4.62 12.39 10.64
N PRO A 65 -4.13 11.14 10.51
CA PRO A 65 -2.95 10.71 11.24
C PRO A 65 -1.70 11.51 10.85
N LEU A 66 -1.57 11.96 9.60
CA LEU A 66 -0.51 12.91 9.22
C LEU A 66 -0.63 14.22 10.02
N ALA A 67 -1.82 14.83 10.06
CA ALA A 67 -2.04 16.08 10.79
C ALA A 67 -1.78 15.94 12.29
N GLU A 68 -2.18 14.82 12.90
CA GLU A 68 -1.91 14.51 14.31
C GLU A 68 -0.40 14.52 14.60
N VAL A 69 0.40 13.84 13.78
CA VAL A 69 1.86 13.82 13.91
C VAL A 69 2.47 15.20 13.66
N LEU A 70 1.99 15.95 12.65
CA LEU A 70 2.48 17.30 12.38
C LEU A 70 2.21 18.26 13.56
N VAL A 71 1.06 18.14 14.22
CA VAL A 71 0.74 18.92 15.43
C VAL A 71 1.65 18.54 16.58
N GLU A 72 1.83 17.24 16.84
CA GLU A 72 2.71 16.73 17.91
C GLU A 72 4.15 17.25 17.76
N LEU A 73 4.66 17.27 16.53
CA LEU A 73 6.03 17.71 16.23
C LEU A 73 6.17 19.24 16.07
N GLY A 74 5.09 20.01 16.20
CA GLY A 74 5.12 21.47 15.97
C GLY A 74 5.37 21.87 14.51
N LEU A 75 5.08 20.98 13.57
CA LEU A 75 5.30 21.13 12.12
C LEU A 75 4.02 21.50 11.34
N MET A 76 2.93 21.85 12.03
CA MET A 76 1.67 22.16 11.35
C MET A 76 1.68 23.52 10.62
N ALA A 77 2.53 24.47 11.04
CA ALA A 77 2.52 25.83 10.51
C ALA A 77 2.66 25.91 8.97
N PRO A 78 3.57 25.17 8.30
CA PRO A 78 3.69 25.16 6.83
C PRO A 78 2.51 24.53 6.08
N PHE A 79 1.61 23.83 6.78
CA PHE A 79 0.50 23.08 6.22
C PHE A 79 -0.86 23.79 6.32
N HIS A 80 -0.97 24.89 7.09
CA HIS A 80 -2.25 25.58 7.30
C HIS A 80 -2.92 26.06 6.01
N ASP A 81 -2.13 26.55 5.05
CA ASP A 81 -2.64 27.11 3.79
C ASP A 81 -2.55 26.12 2.61
N ARG A 82 -2.24 24.85 2.87
CA ARG A 82 -2.10 23.84 1.83
C ARG A 82 -3.46 23.25 1.47
N SER A 83 -3.68 23.11 0.17
CA SER A 83 -4.85 22.41 -0.35
C SER A 83 -4.82 20.93 0.01
N ALA A 84 -5.99 20.30 0.06
CA ALA A 84 -6.09 18.86 0.25
C ALA A 84 -5.28 18.06 -0.78
N ALA A 85 -5.18 18.55 -2.02
CA ALA A 85 -4.40 17.92 -3.08
C ALA A 85 -2.87 18.00 -2.83
N GLU A 86 -2.38 19.11 -2.28
CA GLU A 86 -0.98 19.23 -1.88
C GLU A 86 -0.65 18.29 -0.72
N ILE A 87 -1.56 18.12 0.24
CA ILE A 87 -1.41 17.17 1.35
C ILE A 87 -1.42 15.73 0.82
N ASP A 88 -2.35 15.39 -0.07
CA ASP A 88 -2.42 14.08 -0.71
C ASP A 88 -1.10 13.74 -1.41
N ARG A 89 -0.52 14.69 -2.14
CA ARG A 89 0.77 14.52 -2.82
C ARG A 89 1.91 14.17 -1.87
N VAL A 90 1.92 14.72 -0.65
CA VAL A 90 2.91 14.38 0.38
C VAL A 90 2.71 12.93 0.83
N ILE A 91 1.47 12.53 1.10
CA ILE A 91 1.13 11.17 1.53
C ILE A 91 1.51 10.16 0.43
N GLU A 92 1.15 10.44 -0.81
CA GLU A 92 1.49 9.62 -1.98
C GLU A 92 3.00 9.44 -2.12
N ALA A 93 3.78 10.53 -2.04
CA ALA A 93 5.24 10.44 -2.11
C ALA A 93 5.84 9.55 -1.00
N CYS A 94 5.33 9.65 0.23
CA CYS A 94 5.76 8.80 1.34
C CYS A 94 5.41 7.33 1.10
N VAL A 95 4.18 7.03 0.67
CA VAL A 95 3.70 5.67 0.41
C VAL A 95 4.47 5.04 -0.75
N ASP A 96 4.64 5.77 -1.86
CA ASP A 96 5.35 5.28 -3.04
C ASP A 96 6.81 5.01 -2.74
N GLY A 97 7.49 5.91 -2.03
CA GLY A 97 8.88 5.74 -1.60
C GLY A 97 9.05 4.51 -0.70
N PHE A 98 8.18 4.37 0.31
CA PHE A 98 8.17 3.21 1.21
C PHE A 98 7.96 1.90 0.43
N GLN A 99 6.93 1.84 -0.41
CA GLN A 99 6.64 0.64 -1.19
C GLN A 99 7.75 0.32 -2.20
N ALA A 100 8.35 1.34 -2.83
CA ALA A 100 9.47 1.15 -3.75
C ALA A 100 10.67 0.54 -3.04
N SER A 101 11.01 1.03 -1.84
CA SER A 101 12.10 0.46 -1.04
C SER A 101 11.81 -0.99 -0.66
N MET A 102 10.62 -1.26 -0.11
CA MET A 102 10.17 -2.62 0.22
C MET A 102 10.24 -3.57 -0.98
N ARG A 103 9.90 -3.10 -2.19
CA ARG A 103 10.01 -3.88 -3.43
C ARG A 103 11.46 -4.19 -3.79
N ARG A 104 12.37 -3.22 -3.68
CA ARG A 104 13.80 -3.41 -3.94
C ARG A 104 14.40 -4.43 -2.98
N GLN A 105 14.19 -4.25 -1.68
CA GLN A 105 14.71 -5.16 -0.64
C GLN A 105 14.18 -6.60 -0.83
N ALA A 106 12.88 -6.75 -1.12
CA ALA A 106 12.29 -8.06 -1.39
C ALA A 106 12.84 -8.73 -2.66
N ALA A 107 13.28 -7.96 -3.67
CA ALA A 107 13.92 -8.48 -4.87
C ALA A 107 15.39 -8.85 -4.63
N ALA A 108 16.10 -8.06 -3.82
CA ALA A 108 17.53 -8.23 -3.54
C ALA A 108 17.85 -9.37 -2.55
N ARG A 109 16.88 -9.84 -1.74
CA ARG A 109 17.14 -10.72 -0.57
C ARG A 109 18.18 -10.12 0.38
N ASP A 110 18.29 -8.80 0.44
CA ASP A 110 19.38 -8.10 1.14
C ASP A 110 19.07 -7.88 2.63
N PRO A 111 20.05 -7.94 3.54
CA PRO A 111 19.91 -7.50 4.93
C PRO A 111 19.68 -5.98 4.95
N PHE A 112 18.80 -5.54 5.84
CA PHE A 112 18.26 -4.18 5.92
C PHE A 112 19.28 -3.11 6.36
N ASP A 113 20.31 -2.82 5.56
CA ASP A 113 21.22 -1.69 5.78
C ASP A 113 21.03 -0.62 4.70
N ASP A 114 19.90 0.09 4.76
CA ASP A 114 19.73 1.34 4.01
C ASP A 114 20.15 2.52 4.91
N PRO A 115 21.09 3.39 4.48
CA PRO A 115 21.40 4.62 5.22
C PRO A 115 20.23 5.59 5.17
N ILE A 116 19.95 6.25 6.30
CA ILE A 116 18.92 7.29 6.44
C ILE A 116 19.33 8.51 5.58
N PRO A 117 18.41 9.11 4.80
CA PRO A 117 18.74 10.17 3.84
C PRO A 117 18.78 11.57 4.47
N PHE A 118 19.15 11.68 5.75
CA PHE A 118 19.47 12.92 6.44
C PHE A 118 20.38 12.64 7.64
#